data_AF-A0AA96CTB9-F1
#
_entry.id   AF-A0AA96CTB9-F1
#
_cell.length_a   1.000
_cell.length_b   1.000
_cell.length_c   1.000
_cell.angle_alpha   90.00
_cell.angle_beta   90.00
_cell.angle_gamma   90.00
#
_symmetry.space_group_name_H-M   'P 1'
#
loop_
_entity.id
_entity.type
_entity.pdbx_description
1 polymer ?
#
loop_
_entity_poly.entity_id
_entity_poly.type
_entity_poly.pdbx_seq_one_letter_code
_entity_poly.pdbx_strand_id
1 'polypeptide(L)'
;MSTQLIVGATPESDRDILKLSSALYDKALLKRVYYSAYIPVNNDKNLPSVVTKPPLLREHRLYQADWLLRFYDFSWDEIVTDEFPNLDEELDPKTFWALNNLKYFPMEINTASKEELLRIPGIGARGVMKILSARRFKKLTFDDLKKLKISIKKAKYFITCNKEFQRQVPFYRENLKLALTKPEPKKLVQASLFDYSSITGEI
;
A
#
# COMPACT_ATOMS: atom_id res chain seq x y z
N MET A 1 6.48 -9.54 -24.11
CA MET A 1 5.17 -10.18 -24.23
C MET A 1 4.31 -9.79 -23.03
N SER A 2 3.00 -9.65 -23.24
CA SER A 2 2.01 -9.33 -22.21
C SER A 2 0.77 -10.19 -22.40
N THR A 3 -0.05 -10.33 -21.37
CA THR A 3 -1.34 -11.02 -21.41
C THR A 3 -2.41 -10.21 -20.69
N GLN A 4 -3.68 -10.52 -20.91
CA GLN A 4 -4.82 -9.89 -20.26
C GLN A 4 -5.69 -10.95 -19.57
N LEU A 5 -5.98 -10.71 -18.29
CA LEU A 5 -6.89 -11.51 -17.47
C LEU A 5 -8.17 -10.72 -17.22
N ILE A 6 -9.31 -11.36 -17.46
CA ILE A 6 -10.63 -10.81 -17.15
C ILE A 6 -11.00 -11.25 -15.74
N VAL A 7 -11.29 -10.29 -14.87
CA VAL A 7 -11.50 -10.50 -13.43
C VAL A 7 -12.97 -10.37 -13.07
N GLY A 8 -13.51 -11.34 -12.34
CA GLY A 8 -14.92 -11.36 -11.92
C GLY A 8 -15.89 -11.89 -12.97
N ALA A 9 -15.37 -12.49 -14.04
CA ALA A 9 -16.15 -13.31 -14.98
C ALA A 9 -16.30 -14.76 -14.49
N THR A 10 -15.46 -15.21 -13.56
CA THR A 10 -15.55 -16.52 -12.92
C THR A 10 -15.53 -16.34 -11.38
N PRO A 11 -15.78 -17.39 -10.57
CA PRO A 11 -15.72 -17.29 -9.11
C PRO A 11 -14.28 -17.45 -8.57
N GLU A 12 -13.26 -16.99 -9.32
CA GLU A 12 -11.86 -17.07 -8.89
C GLU A 12 -11.56 -16.13 -7.72
N SER A 13 -10.73 -16.59 -6.78
CA SER A 13 -10.20 -15.74 -5.72
C SER A 13 -9.03 -14.88 -6.21
N ASP A 14 -8.71 -13.80 -5.49
CA ASP A 14 -7.52 -13.00 -5.84
C ASP A 14 -6.23 -13.82 -5.67
N ARG A 15 -6.23 -14.81 -4.76
CA ARG A 15 -5.17 -15.80 -4.62
C ARG A 15 -4.96 -16.61 -5.89
N ASP A 16 -6.02 -17.09 -6.52
CA ASP A 16 -5.91 -17.84 -7.78
C ASP A 16 -5.35 -16.96 -8.90
N ILE A 17 -5.83 -15.72 -8.99
CA ILE A 17 -5.36 -14.74 -9.97
C ILE A 17 -3.87 -14.43 -9.77
N LEU A 18 -3.45 -14.08 -8.56
CA LEU A 18 -2.06 -13.70 -8.27
C LEU A 18 -1.11 -14.90 -8.43
N LYS A 19 -1.55 -16.10 -8.07
CA LYS A 19 -0.80 -17.34 -8.31
C LYS A 19 -0.60 -17.58 -9.81
N LEU A 20 -1.65 -17.41 -10.62
CA LEU A 20 -1.54 -17.53 -12.07
C LEU A 20 -0.60 -16.47 -12.64
N SER A 21 -0.75 -15.21 -12.24
CA SER A 21 0.13 -14.12 -12.67
C SER A 21 1.59 -14.39 -12.33
N SER A 22 1.88 -14.84 -11.10
CA SER A 22 3.23 -15.25 -10.68
C SER A 22 3.79 -16.36 -11.59
N ALA A 23 3.02 -17.42 -11.82
CA ALA A 23 3.44 -18.51 -12.69
C ALA A 23 3.70 -18.08 -14.14
N LEU A 24 2.95 -17.09 -14.65
CA LEU A 24 3.15 -16.53 -15.98
C LEU A 24 4.43 -15.69 -16.08
N TYR A 25 4.82 -15.00 -15.01
CA TYR A 25 6.12 -14.33 -14.95
C TYR A 25 7.27 -15.35 -14.96
N ASP A 26 7.16 -16.41 -14.17
CA ASP A 26 8.21 -17.43 -14.04
C ASP A 26 8.38 -18.28 -15.30
N LYS A 27 7.27 -18.71 -15.92
CA LYS A 27 7.28 -19.72 -17.00
C LYS A 27 7.25 -19.14 -18.41
N ALA A 28 6.58 -18.01 -18.61
CA ALA A 28 6.27 -17.49 -19.94
C ALA A 28 7.05 -16.22 -20.32
N LEU A 29 8.06 -15.83 -19.52
CA LEU A 29 8.87 -14.62 -19.72
C LEU A 29 8.02 -13.37 -19.97
N LEU A 30 6.81 -13.32 -19.40
CA LEU A 30 5.94 -12.17 -19.56
C LEU A 30 6.55 -10.98 -18.81
N LYS A 31 6.49 -9.80 -19.42
CA LYS A 31 6.91 -8.56 -18.76
C LYS A 31 5.80 -7.94 -17.93
N ARG A 32 4.53 -8.26 -18.24
CA ARG A 32 3.36 -7.64 -17.64
C ARG A 32 2.09 -8.47 -17.86
N VAL A 33 1.28 -8.57 -16.81
CA VAL A 33 -0.13 -9.00 -16.86
C VAL A 33 -1.01 -7.75 -16.76
N TYR A 34 -2.06 -7.69 -17.57
CA TYR A 34 -3.12 -6.69 -17.48
C TYR A 34 -4.37 -7.33 -16.86
N TYR A 35 -5.01 -6.62 -15.95
CA TYR A 35 -6.27 -7.01 -15.33
C TYR A 35 -7.38 -6.11 -15.86
N SER A 36 -8.54 -6.67 -16.13
CA SER A 36 -9.73 -5.89 -16.51
C SER A 36 -10.96 -6.47 -15.83
N ALA A 37 -11.68 -5.63 -15.10
CA ALA A 37 -12.94 -6.00 -14.50
C ALA A 37 -13.95 -6.42 -15.57
N TYR A 38 -14.60 -7.55 -15.37
CA TYR A 38 -15.74 -7.97 -16.18
C TYR A 38 -16.92 -7.02 -15.95
N ILE A 39 -17.46 -6.48 -17.04
CA ILE A 39 -18.64 -5.61 -17.04
C ILE A 39 -19.66 -6.23 -18.00
N PRO A 40 -20.76 -6.82 -17.51
CA PRO A 40 -21.80 -7.35 -18.38
C PRO A 40 -22.52 -6.21 -19.07
N VAL A 41 -22.59 -6.25 -20.39
CA VAL A 41 -23.32 -5.25 -21.19
C VAL A 41 -24.76 -5.67 -21.48
N ASN A 42 -25.08 -6.97 -21.34
CA ASN A 42 -26.40 -7.56 -21.60
C ASN A 42 -26.77 -8.60 -20.52
N ASN A 43 -28.07 -8.82 -20.32
CA ASN A 43 -28.60 -9.85 -19.41
C ASN A 43 -28.93 -11.15 -20.18
N ASP A 44 -27.91 -11.83 -20.69
CA ASP A 44 -28.04 -13.15 -21.32
C ASP A 44 -27.74 -14.27 -20.31
N LYS A 45 -28.48 -15.37 -20.36
CA LYS A 45 -28.29 -16.55 -19.49
C LYS A 45 -26.94 -17.26 -19.73
N ASN A 46 -26.34 -17.05 -20.90
CA ASN A 46 -25.03 -17.60 -21.24
C ASN A 46 -23.86 -16.73 -20.76
N LEU A 47 -24.13 -15.51 -20.27
CA LEU A 47 -23.09 -14.65 -19.71
C LEU A 47 -22.88 -14.99 -18.23
N PRO A 48 -21.64 -14.88 -17.73
CA PRO A 48 -21.38 -15.02 -16.31
C PRO A 48 -22.32 -14.17 -15.48
N SER A 49 -22.98 -14.79 -14.51
CA SER A 49 -23.88 -14.10 -13.59
C SER A 49 -23.13 -13.02 -12.82
N VAL A 50 -23.79 -11.90 -12.55
CA VAL A 50 -23.21 -10.77 -11.78
C VAL A 50 -23.02 -11.22 -10.34
N VAL A 51 -21.86 -11.78 -10.01
CA VAL A 51 -21.59 -12.21 -8.63
C VAL A 51 -21.37 -11.00 -7.72
N THR A 52 -20.97 -9.84 -8.25
CA THR A 52 -20.73 -8.61 -7.46
C THR A 52 -20.83 -7.33 -8.30
N LYS A 53 -21.00 -6.17 -7.63
CA LYS A 53 -20.83 -4.82 -8.21
C LYS A 53 -19.56 -4.75 -9.08
N PRO A 54 -19.52 -3.91 -10.14
CA PRO A 54 -18.37 -3.85 -11.04
C PRO A 54 -17.07 -3.73 -10.24
N PRO A 55 -16.15 -4.71 -10.35
CA PRO A 55 -15.06 -4.88 -9.39
C PRO A 55 -13.88 -3.93 -9.70
N LEU A 56 -14.15 -2.65 -9.93
CA LEU A 56 -13.12 -1.64 -10.26
C LEU A 56 -12.08 -1.50 -9.14
N LEU A 57 -12.54 -1.57 -7.87
CA LEU A 57 -11.63 -1.55 -6.72
C LEU A 57 -10.76 -2.81 -6.68
N ARG A 58 -11.35 -3.98 -6.93
CA ARG A 58 -10.62 -5.26 -7.01
C ARG A 58 -9.56 -5.24 -8.11
N GLU A 59 -9.89 -4.75 -9.32
CA GLU A 59 -8.92 -4.56 -10.41
C GLU A 59 -7.75 -3.67 -9.98
N HIS A 60 -8.06 -2.53 -9.35
CA HIS A 60 -7.03 -1.63 -8.84
C HIS A 60 -6.15 -2.30 -7.77
N ARG A 61 -6.73 -3.12 -6.88
CA ARG A 61 -5.96 -3.89 -5.87
C ARG A 61 -5.08 -4.95 -6.51
N LEU A 62 -5.54 -5.64 -7.54
CA LEU A 62 -4.73 -6.60 -8.29
C LEU A 62 -3.53 -5.94 -8.96
N TYR A 63 -3.69 -4.77 -9.57
CA TYR A 63 -2.55 -4.01 -10.09
C TYR A 63 -1.56 -3.59 -9.00
N GLN A 64 -2.05 -3.21 -7.82
CA GLN A 64 -1.17 -2.90 -6.69
C GLN A 64 -0.42 -4.14 -6.19
N ALA A 65 -1.07 -5.30 -6.12
CA ALA A 65 -0.44 -6.54 -5.70
C ALA A 65 0.57 -7.04 -6.73
N ASP A 66 0.25 -6.99 -8.02
CA ASP A 66 1.17 -7.29 -9.13
C ASP A 66 2.46 -6.47 -9.07
N TRP A 67 2.33 -5.19 -8.72
CA TRP A 67 3.49 -4.33 -8.52
C TRP A 67 4.40 -4.81 -7.40
N LEU A 68 3.83 -5.36 -6.32
CA LEU A 68 4.61 -5.93 -5.22
C LEU A 68 5.36 -7.18 -5.67
N LEU A 69 4.70 -8.07 -6.42
CA LEU A 69 5.32 -9.29 -6.96
C LEU A 69 6.56 -8.95 -7.80
N ARG A 70 6.45 -7.94 -8.65
CA ARG A 70 7.49 -7.65 -9.65
C ARG A 70 8.64 -6.77 -9.16
N PHE A 71 8.40 -5.92 -8.17
CA PHE A 71 9.35 -4.86 -7.81
C PHE A 71 9.69 -4.81 -6.31
N TYR A 72 9.01 -5.59 -5.47
CA TYR A 72 9.19 -5.58 -4.02
C TYR A 72 9.52 -6.97 -3.47
N ASP A 73 9.84 -7.92 -4.34
CA ASP A 73 10.15 -9.32 -4.01
C ASP A 73 9.08 -9.97 -3.12
N PHE A 74 7.80 -9.60 -3.36
CA PHE A 74 6.70 -10.30 -2.73
C PHE A 74 6.41 -11.60 -3.48
N SER A 75 6.07 -12.64 -2.73
CA SER A 75 5.41 -13.84 -3.24
C SER A 75 3.88 -13.65 -3.25
N TRP A 76 3.16 -14.42 -4.05
CA TRP A 76 1.70 -14.29 -4.10
C TRP A 76 1.05 -14.83 -2.81
N ASP A 77 1.63 -15.89 -2.24
CA ASP A 77 1.12 -16.62 -1.06
C ASP A 77 1.39 -15.91 0.26
N GLU A 78 2.27 -14.90 0.29
CA GLU A 78 2.36 -14.02 1.46
C GLU A 78 1.35 -12.87 1.41
N ILE A 79 0.98 -12.36 0.22
CA ILE A 79 0.00 -11.26 0.08
C ILE A 79 -1.40 -11.75 0.41
N VAL A 80 -1.76 -12.92 -0.11
CA VAL A 80 -3.07 -13.58 0.05
C VAL A 80 -2.86 -15.03 0.49
N THR A 81 -3.50 -15.40 1.59
CA THR A 81 -3.34 -16.71 2.23
C THR A 81 -4.60 -17.55 2.02
N ASP A 82 -4.59 -18.82 2.44
CA ASP A 82 -5.81 -19.63 2.42
C ASP A 82 -6.88 -19.10 3.39
N GLU A 83 -6.47 -18.45 4.49
CA GLU A 83 -7.36 -17.77 5.44
C GLU A 83 -7.89 -16.44 4.88
N PHE A 84 -7.06 -15.71 4.12
CA PHE A 84 -7.40 -14.44 3.50
C PHE A 84 -7.16 -14.49 1.98
N PRO A 85 -8.03 -15.19 1.22
CA PRO A 85 -7.81 -15.46 -0.21
C PRO A 85 -8.09 -14.27 -1.13
N ASN A 86 -8.70 -13.21 -0.60
CA ASN A 86 -9.07 -12.00 -1.35
C ASN A 86 -8.40 -10.76 -0.76
N LEU A 87 -8.10 -9.79 -1.63
CA LEU A 87 -7.52 -8.51 -1.25
C LEU A 87 -8.56 -7.64 -0.55
N ASP A 88 -8.09 -6.82 0.39
CA ASP A 88 -8.95 -5.86 1.09
C ASP A 88 -9.29 -4.66 0.18
N GLU A 89 -10.57 -4.31 0.10
CA GLU A 89 -11.03 -3.20 -0.75
C GLU A 89 -10.60 -1.83 -0.21
N GLU A 90 -10.48 -1.67 1.11
CA GLU A 90 -10.14 -0.40 1.76
C GLU A 90 -8.62 -0.19 1.86
N LEU A 91 -7.86 -1.26 2.03
CA LEU A 91 -6.41 -1.22 2.25
C LEU A 91 -5.62 -1.64 1.01
N ASP A 92 -4.53 -0.94 0.71
CA ASP A 92 -3.59 -1.42 -0.31
C ASP A 92 -2.93 -2.74 0.13
N PRO A 93 -2.58 -3.64 -0.82
CA PRO A 93 -2.08 -4.98 -0.51
C PRO A 93 -0.87 -4.99 0.42
N LYS A 94 0.00 -3.98 0.31
CA LYS A 94 1.19 -3.84 1.18
C LYS A 94 0.82 -3.51 2.62
N THR A 95 -0.14 -2.60 2.79
CA THR A 95 -0.69 -2.25 4.11
C THR A 95 -1.49 -3.42 4.70
N PHE A 96 -2.29 -4.10 3.88
CA PHE A 96 -3.03 -5.29 4.30
C PHE A 96 -2.08 -6.40 4.80
N TRP A 97 -1.03 -6.71 4.02
CA TRP A 97 0.03 -7.63 4.42
C TRP A 97 0.66 -7.23 5.75
N ALA A 98 0.99 -5.95 5.93
CA ALA A 98 1.64 -5.46 7.15
C ALA A 98 0.75 -5.62 8.39
N LEU A 99 -0.56 -5.41 8.26
CA LEU A 99 -1.52 -5.62 9.35
C LEU A 99 -1.75 -7.10 9.69
N ASN A 100 -1.53 -8.01 8.73
CA ASN A 100 -1.54 -9.46 8.99
C ASN A 100 -0.21 -9.95 9.59
N ASN A 101 0.85 -9.16 9.49
CA ASN A 101 2.21 -9.54 9.87
C ASN A 101 2.82 -8.58 10.92
N LEU A 102 2.03 -8.17 11.90
CA LEU A 102 2.44 -7.20 12.93
C LEU A 102 3.66 -7.65 13.75
N LYS A 103 3.97 -8.95 13.79
CA LYS A 103 5.15 -9.52 14.46
C LYS A 103 6.49 -8.97 13.95
N TYR A 104 6.55 -8.44 12.73
CA TYR A 104 7.77 -7.83 12.17
C TYR A 104 7.90 -6.34 12.49
N PHE A 105 6.89 -5.74 13.13
CA PHE A 105 6.79 -4.31 13.34
C PHE A 105 6.78 -3.97 14.84
N PRO A 106 7.29 -2.79 15.22
CA PRO A 106 7.86 -1.77 14.35
C PRO A 106 9.29 -2.07 13.88
N MET A 107 9.64 -1.63 12.68
CA MET A 107 11.01 -1.76 12.14
C MET A 107 11.81 -0.48 12.40
N GLU A 108 13.05 -0.61 12.84
CA GLU A 108 13.96 0.54 13.01
C GLU A 108 14.58 0.94 11.66
N ILE A 109 14.26 2.14 11.20
CA ILE A 109 14.62 2.63 9.86
C ILE A 109 16.15 2.69 9.64
N ASN A 110 16.89 2.92 10.72
CA ASN A 110 18.34 3.07 10.68
C ASN A 110 19.09 1.74 10.58
N THR A 111 18.45 0.62 10.89
CA THR A 111 19.10 -0.72 10.90
C THR A 111 18.46 -1.70 9.92
N ALA A 112 17.18 -1.54 9.60
CA ALA A 112 16.45 -2.43 8.69
C ALA A 112 17.17 -2.63 7.34
N SER A 113 17.21 -3.85 6.84
CA SER A 113 17.71 -4.20 5.51
C SER A 113 16.88 -3.54 4.40
N LYS A 114 17.38 -3.60 3.16
CA LYS A 114 16.66 -3.06 1.99
C LYS A 114 15.32 -3.78 1.83
N GLU A 115 15.32 -5.08 2.02
CA GLU A 115 14.18 -6.00 1.88
C GLU A 115 13.13 -5.69 2.96
N GLU A 116 13.53 -5.53 4.21
CA GLU A 116 12.65 -5.12 5.31
C GLU A 116 12.04 -3.74 5.06
N LEU A 117 12.85 -2.76 4.63
CA LEU A 117 12.36 -1.41 4.29
C LEU A 117 11.32 -1.44 3.16
N LEU A 118 11.49 -2.35 2.19
CA LEU A 118 10.51 -2.58 1.12
C LEU A 118 9.21 -3.21 1.64
N ARG A 119 9.12 -3.75 2.86
CA ARG A 119 7.86 -4.23 3.44
C ARG A 119 7.06 -3.15 4.15
N ILE A 120 7.66 -2.02 4.50
CA ILE A 120 7.02 -0.96 5.30
C ILE A 120 5.96 -0.19 4.48
N PRO A 121 4.69 -0.12 4.95
CA PRO A 121 3.66 0.70 4.32
C PRO A 121 4.03 2.20 4.26
N GLY A 122 3.80 2.83 3.11
CA GLY A 122 4.16 4.24 2.89
C GLY A 122 5.61 4.49 2.45
N ILE A 123 6.46 3.46 2.40
CA ILE A 123 7.83 3.53 1.89
C ILE A 123 7.92 2.72 0.60
N GLY A 124 8.18 3.40 -0.53
CA GLY A 124 8.40 2.75 -1.82
C GLY A 124 9.89 2.57 -2.16
N ALA A 125 10.22 1.86 -3.23
CA ALA A 125 11.61 1.57 -3.64
C ALA A 125 12.52 2.81 -3.71
N ARG A 126 12.03 3.93 -4.28
CA ARG A 126 12.77 5.21 -4.28
C ARG A 126 13.02 5.74 -2.86
N GLY A 127 12.04 5.58 -1.96
CA GLY A 127 12.16 5.96 -0.56
C GLY A 127 13.18 5.10 0.18
N VAL A 128 13.17 3.78 -0.07
CA VAL A 128 14.16 2.84 0.47
C VAL A 128 15.57 3.25 0.08
N MET A 129 15.82 3.53 -1.21
CA MET A 129 17.15 3.96 -1.67
C MET A 129 17.61 5.26 -0.99
N LYS A 130 16.68 6.22 -0.79
CA LYS A 130 16.98 7.46 -0.07
C LYS A 130 17.34 7.21 1.40
N ILE A 131 16.60 6.34 2.09
CA ILE A 131 16.90 5.95 3.48
C ILE A 131 18.28 5.33 3.57
N LEU A 132 18.56 4.33 2.73
CA LEU A 132 19.84 3.62 2.72
C LEU A 132 21.00 4.57 2.44
N SER A 133 20.84 5.50 1.50
CA SER A 133 21.85 6.50 1.20
C SER A 133 22.05 7.47 2.36
N ALA A 134 20.97 7.99 2.96
CA ALA A 134 21.05 9.03 3.97
C ALA A 134 21.59 8.50 5.31
N ARG A 135 21.25 7.25 5.69
CA ARG A 135 21.70 6.67 6.96
C ARG A 135 23.20 6.39 7.04
N ARG A 136 23.90 6.41 5.91
CA ARG A 136 25.38 6.34 5.84
C ARG A 136 26.05 7.58 6.44
N PHE A 137 25.36 8.71 6.44
CA PHE A 137 25.92 9.99 6.88
C PHE A 137 25.41 10.41 8.26
N LYS A 138 24.19 10.03 8.61
CA LYS A 138 23.61 10.32 9.93
C LYS A 138 22.50 9.36 10.29
N LYS A 139 22.22 9.25 11.58
CA LYS A 139 21.00 8.57 12.03
C LYS A 139 19.77 9.42 11.68
N LEU A 140 18.81 8.79 11.00
CA LEU A 140 17.59 9.43 10.51
C LEU A 140 16.55 9.54 11.61
N THR A 141 15.90 10.71 11.65
CA THR A 141 14.72 11.03 12.45
C THR A 141 13.46 11.07 11.58
N PHE A 142 12.28 11.16 12.20
CA PHE A 142 11.04 11.36 11.43
C PHE A 142 11.02 12.63 10.59
N ASP A 143 11.67 13.70 11.05
CA ASP A 143 11.78 14.95 10.28
C ASP A 143 12.64 14.76 9.03
N ASP A 144 13.72 13.97 9.14
CA ASP A 144 14.56 13.62 7.99
C ASP A 144 13.80 12.80 6.95
N LEU A 145 12.96 11.86 7.38
CA LEU A 145 12.12 11.10 6.45
C LEU A 145 11.15 12.02 5.69
N LYS A 146 10.57 13.04 6.34
CA LYS A 146 9.75 14.07 5.65
C LYS A 146 10.57 14.85 4.62
N LYS A 147 11.78 15.28 4.98
CA LYS A 147 12.71 15.98 4.07
C LYS A 147 13.10 15.11 2.86
N LEU A 148 13.23 13.80 3.05
CA LEU A 148 13.45 12.83 1.97
C LEU A 148 12.21 12.59 1.08
N LYS A 149 11.08 13.26 1.38
CA LYS A 149 9.77 13.10 0.73
C LYS A 149 9.18 11.70 0.92
N ILE A 150 9.42 11.09 2.08
CA ILE A 150 8.82 9.80 2.47
C ILE A 150 7.51 10.06 3.20
N SER A 151 6.46 9.31 2.83
CA SER A 151 5.13 9.52 3.38
C SER A 151 5.02 8.96 4.80
N ILE A 152 5.01 9.87 5.78
CA ILE A 152 4.91 9.51 7.21
C ILE A 152 3.49 9.10 7.62
N LYS A 153 2.47 9.49 6.84
CA LYS A 153 1.06 9.25 7.20
C LYS A 153 0.77 7.79 7.55
N LYS A 154 1.30 6.85 6.75
CA LYS A 154 1.18 5.41 6.97
C LYS A 154 2.41 4.86 7.70
N ALA A 155 3.61 5.26 7.30
CA ALA A 155 4.84 4.68 7.83
C ALA A 155 5.00 4.84 9.35
N LYS A 156 4.48 5.92 9.95
CA LYS A 156 4.56 6.18 11.40
C LYS A 156 3.97 5.09 12.28
N TYR A 157 3.07 4.25 11.75
CA TYR A 157 2.45 3.15 12.49
C TYR A 157 3.35 1.90 12.52
N PHE A 158 4.34 1.82 11.64
CA PHE A 158 5.13 0.61 11.37
C PHE A 158 6.63 0.80 11.61
N ILE A 159 7.12 2.01 11.92
CA ILE A 159 8.55 2.28 12.06
C ILE A 159 8.91 2.95 13.37
N THR A 160 10.14 2.72 13.80
CA THR A 160 10.86 3.60 14.71
C THR A 160 11.98 4.35 13.98
N CYS A 161 12.33 5.53 14.51
CA CYS A 161 13.51 6.27 14.11
C CYS A 161 14.33 6.56 15.37
N ASN A 162 15.50 5.97 15.52
CA ASN A 162 16.35 6.12 16.72
C ASN A 162 15.63 5.72 18.01
N LYS A 163 14.88 4.61 18.00
CA LYS A 163 14.03 4.15 19.11
C LYS A 163 12.85 5.07 19.46
N GLU A 164 12.71 6.21 18.78
CA GLU A 164 11.50 7.03 18.87
C GLU A 164 10.39 6.37 18.05
N PHE A 165 9.21 6.28 18.64
CA PHE A 165 8.02 5.75 17.98
C PHE A 165 6.87 6.76 18.06
N GLN A 166 6.45 7.32 16.91
CA GLN A 166 5.43 8.38 16.82
C GLN A 166 3.99 7.86 16.75
N ARG A 167 3.72 6.63 17.21
CA ARG A 167 2.39 6.02 17.14
C ARG A 167 1.47 6.63 18.21
N GLN A 168 0.25 7.00 17.81
CA GLN A 168 -0.76 7.61 18.68
C GLN A 168 -1.91 6.65 19.05
N VAL A 169 -1.92 5.43 18.51
CA VAL A 169 -2.97 4.43 18.72
C VAL A 169 -2.38 3.12 19.28
N PRO A 170 -3.18 2.26 19.95
CA PRO A 170 -2.74 0.93 20.37
C PRO A 170 -2.25 0.05 19.21
N PHE A 171 -1.32 -0.87 19.49
CA PHE A 171 -0.75 -1.77 18.46
C PHE A 171 -1.57 -3.02 18.19
N TYR A 172 -2.86 -2.83 17.96
CA TYR A 172 -3.75 -3.91 17.58
C TYR A 172 -4.24 -3.69 16.16
N ARG A 173 -4.41 -4.80 15.44
CA ARG A 173 -4.83 -4.80 14.03
C ARG A 173 -6.03 -3.88 13.78
N GLU A 174 -7.07 -3.98 14.60
CA GLU A 174 -8.31 -3.20 14.42
C GLU A 174 -8.10 -1.70 14.61
N ASN A 175 -7.34 -1.29 15.64
CA ASN A 175 -7.02 0.12 15.88
C ASN A 175 -6.18 0.70 14.74
N LEU A 176 -5.23 -0.08 14.23
CA LEU A 176 -4.39 0.33 13.11
C LEU A 176 -5.20 0.41 11.82
N LYS A 177 -6.07 -0.57 11.54
CA LYS A 177 -6.96 -0.57 10.37
C LYS A 177 -7.82 0.69 10.37
N LEU A 178 -8.48 0.99 11.50
CA LEU A 178 -9.29 2.19 11.64
C LEU A 178 -8.48 3.48 11.38
N ALA A 179 -7.29 3.60 11.96
CA ALA A 179 -6.44 4.76 11.79
C ALA A 179 -5.93 4.94 10.34
N LEU A 180 -5.80 3.83 9.58
CA LEU A 180 -5.33 3.82 8.20
C LEU A 180 -6.45 4.08 7.18
N THR A 181 -7.70 3.69 7.48
CA THR A 181 -8.86 3.88 6.58
C THR A 181 -9.62 5.18 6.86
N LYS A 182 -9.69 5.60 8.13
CA LYS A 182 -10.35 6.85 8.56
C LYS A 182 -9.34 7.72 9.32
N PRO A 183 -8.41 8.40 8.61
CA PRO A 183 -7.47 9.29 9.27
C PRO A 183 -8.24 10.40 10.00
N GLU A 184 -7.79 10.77 11.20
CA GLU A 184 -8.39 11.87 11.95
C GLU A 184 -8.55 13.11 11.05
N PRO A 185 -9.71 13.79 11.10
CA PRO A 185 -9.88 15.02 10.35
C PRO A 185 -8.77 15.99 10.76
N LYS A 186 -8.07 16.56 9.78
CA LYS A 186 -7.17 17.68 10.07
C LYS A 186 -7.98 18.71 10.84
N LYS A 187 -7.57 19.07 12.06
CA LYS A 187 -8.06 20.30 12.71
C LYS A 187 -7.82 21.41 11.70
N LEU A 188 -8.90 21.91 11.11
CA LEU A 188 -8.87 23.12 10.30
C LEU A 188 -8.46 24.21 11.27
N VAL A 189 -7.18 24.59 11.23
CA VAL A 189 -6.79 25.88 11.79
C VAL A 189 -7.50 26.89 10.91
N GLN A 190 -8.62 27.41 11.40
CA GLN A 190 -9.32 28.51 10.78
C GLN A 190 -8.32 29.66 10.71
N ALA A 191 -7.80 29.95 9.52
CA ALA A 191 -7.01 31.15 9.31
C ALA A 191 -7.91 32.33 9.69
N SER A 192 -7.52 33.10 10.70
CA SER A 192 -8.18 34.35 11.04
C SER A 192 -8.09 35.27 9.83
N LEU A 193 -9.24 35.80 9.40
CA LEU A 193 -9.37 36.77 8.31
C LEU A 193 -8.64 38.12 8.56
N PHE A 194 -7.92 38.24 9.68
CA PHE A 194 -7.32 39.48 10.17
C PHE A 194 -5.78 39.50 10.20
N ASP A 195 -5.10 38.47 9.67
CA ASP A 195 -3.63 38.46 9.64
C ASP A 195 -3.03 39.38 8.54
N TYR A 196 -3.83 40.24 7.90
CA TYR A 196 -3.39 41.22 6.90
C TYR A 196 -3.05 42.61 7.45
N SER A 197 -3.08 42.85 8.77
CA SER A 197 -2.86 44.21 9.31
C SER A 197 -1.38 44.59 9.58
N SER A 198 -0.41 43.96 8.92
CA SER A 198 1.00 44.38 9.01
C SER A 198 1.67 44.69 7.66
N ILE A 199 0.87 44.86 6.59
CA ILE A 199 1.37 45.30 5.27
C ILE A 199 0.59 46.52 4.79
N THR A 200 0.71 47.64 5.50
CA THR A 200 0.63 49.00 4.93
C THR A 200 1.39 49.94 5.87
N GLY A 201 2.72 50.01 5.67
CA GLY A 201 3.52 51.18 6.01
C GLY A 201 3.84 51.91 4.71
N GLU A 202 3.88 53.25 4.77
CA GLU A 202 4.02 54.23 3.68
C GLU A 202 2.67 54.58 3.01
N ILE A 203 2.10 55.79 3.11
CA ILE A 203 2.58 57.15 3.42
C ILE A 203 1.53 57.85 4.31
#